data_AF-A0A529VP86-F1
#
_entry.id   AF-A0A529VP86-F1
#
_cell.length_a   1.000
_cell.length_b   1.000
_cell.length_c   1.000
_cell.angle_alpha   90.00
_cell.angle_beta   90.00
_cell.angle_gamma   90.00
#
_symmetry.space_group_name_H-M   'P 1'
#
loop_
_entity.id
_entity.type
_entity.pdbx_description
1 polymer ?
#
loop_
_entity_poly.entity_id
_entity_poly.type
_entity_poly.pdbx_seq_one_letter_code
_entity_poly.pdbx_strand_id
1 'polypeptide(L)' 'TAKAEAKRAAKEAMLDGIAAGSDPTSWVTKIYDEAGYLVTTVEFQDLVSEPQRPGQADEAGEPGVMRSG' A
#
# COMPACT_ATOMS: atom_id res chain seq x y z
N THR A 1 3.11 -2.56 -15.57
CA THR A 1 4.38 -2.55 -14.80
C THR A 1 4.31 -3.64 -13.75
N ALA A 2 5.45 -4.22 -13.35
CA ALA A 2 5.51 -5.31 -12.37
C ALA A 2 4.72 -5.00 -11.07
N LYS A 3 4.74 -3.74 -10.62
CA LYS A 3 3.96 -3.27 -9.46
C LYS A 3 2.44 -3.41 -9.64
N ALA A 4 1.92 -3.11 -10.83
CA ALA A 4 0.48 -3.22 -11.12
C ALA A 4 0.04 -4.69 -11.17
N GLU A 5 0.90 -5.56 -11.70
CA GLU A 5 0.65 -7.00 -11.77
C GLU A 5 0.70 -7.63 -10.38
N ALA A 6 1.67 -7.24 -9.55
CA ALA A 6 1.74 -7.66 -8.14
C ALA A 6 0.51 -7.19 -7.34
N LYS A 7 0.05 -5.95 -7.54
CA LYS A 7 -1.19 -5.47 -6.91
C LYS A 7 -2.42 -6.27 -7.35
N ARG A 8 -2.50 -6.63 -8.63
CA ARG A 8 -3.61 -7.44 -9.14
C ARG A 8 -3.61 -8.84 -8.53
N ALA A 9 -2.46 -9.52 -8.53
CA ALA A 9 -2.33 -10.85 -7.95
C ALA A 9 -2.64 -10.86 -6.44
N ALA A 10 -2.16 -9.84 -5.71
CA ALA A 10 -2.49 -9.67 -4.30
C ALA A 10 -4.00 -9.46 -4.07
N LYS A 11 -4.66 -8.70 -4.96
CA LYS A 11 -6.12 -8.48 -4.89
C LYS A 11 -6.92 -9.74 -5.21
N GLU A 12 -6.47 -10.57 -6.16
CA GLU A 12 -7.12 -11.84 -6.48
C GLU A 12 -7.00 -12.84 -5.31
N ALA A 13 -5.80 -12.98 -4.73
CA ALA A 13 -5.60 -13.80 -3.52
C ALA A 13 -6.41 -13.29 -2.31
N MET A 14 -6.54 -11.97 -2.19
CA MET A 14 -7.37 -11.35 -1.16
C MET A 14 -8.85 -11.72 -1.31
N LEU A 15 -9.40 -11.64 -2.52
CA LEU A 15 -10.81 -11.99 -2.75
C LEU A 15 -11.11 -13.46 -2.44
N ASP A 16 -10.17 -14.35 -2.74
CA ASP A 16 -10.29 -15.79 -2.45
C ASP A 16 -10.33 -16.05 -0.94
N GLY A 17 -9.43 -15.46 -0.15
CA GLY A 17 -9.44 -15.66 1.30
C GLY A 17 -10.65 -15.02 1.99
N ILE A 18 -11.20 -13.91 1.47
CA ILE A 18 -12.48 -13.35 1.97
C ILE A 18 -13.61 -14.34 1.71
N ALA A 19 -13.67 -14.92 0.52
CA ALA A 19 -14.68 -15.95 0.19
C ALA A 19 -14.56 -17.19 1.08
N ALA A 20 -13.34 -17.51 1.54
CA ALA A 20 -13.07 -18.56 2.52
C ALA A 20 -13.37 -18.16 3.99
N GLY A 21 -13.83 -16.94 4.24
CA GLY A 21 -14.18 -16.45 5.58
C GLY A 21 -13.01 -15.88 6.39
N SER A 22 -11.87 -15.58 5.74
CA SER A 22 -10.76 -14.89 6.40
C SER A 22 -11.05 -13.40 6.56
N ASP A 23 -10.69 -12.82 7.70
CA ASP A 23 -10.75 -11.38 7.91
C ASP A 23 -9.64 -10.69 7.12
N PRO A 24 -9.96 -9.87 6.10
CA PRO A 24 -8.95 -9.25 5.25
C PRO A 24 -8.32 -8.01 5.88
N THR A 25 -8.89 -7.46 6.96
CA THR A 25 -8.44 -6.19 7.54
C THR A 25 -7.07 -6.31 8.21
N SER A 26 -6.70 -7.52 8.64
CA SER A 26 -5.38 -7.82 9.20
C SER A 26 -4.34 -8.25 8.15
N TRP A 27 -4.67 -8.24 6.85
CA TRP A 27 -3.72 -8.72 5.84
C TRP A 27 -2.63 -7.72 5.50
N VAL A 28 -1.40 -8.24 5.53
CA VAL A 28 -0.17 -7.51 5.23
C VAL A 28 0.66 -8.38 4.29
N THR A 29 0.88 -7.89 3.06
CA THR A 29 1.72 -8.57 2.06
C THR A 29 3.04 -7.83 1.90
N LYS A 30 4.17 -8.55 2.00
CA LYS A 30 5.50 -7.97 1.79
C LYS A 30 6.02 -8.35 0.41
N ILE A 31 6.45 -7.38 -0.37
CA ILE A 31 7.02 -7.57 -1.71
C ILE A 31 8.53 -7.37 -1.63
N TYR A 32 9.27 -8.36 -2.07
CA TYR A 32 10.73 -8.35 -2.11
C TYR A 32 11.23 -8.30 -3.57
N ASP A 33 12.41 -7.72 -3.79
CA ASP A 33 13.09 -7.80 -5.08
C ASP A 33 13.82 -9.13 -5.26
N GLU A 34 14.45 -9.34 -6.42
CA GLU A 34 15.20 -10.55 -6.74
C GLU A 34 16.43 -10.77 -5.82
N ALA A 35 16.94 -9.70 -5.21
CA ALA A 35 18.03 -9.75 -4.25
C ALA A 35 17.54 -9.99 -2.81
N GLY A 36 16.22 -10.06 -2.59
CA GLY A 36 15.59 -10.31 -1.30
C GLY A 36 15.40 -9.06 -0.43
N TYR A 37 15.59 -7.86 -0.99
CA TYR A 37 15.31 -6.61 -0.26
C TYR A 37 13.81 -6.32 -0.26
N LEU A 38 13.30 -5.87 0.89
CA LEU A 38 11.91 -5.45 1.01
C LEU A 38 11.70 -4.18 0.16
N VAL A 39 10.90 -4.30 -0.89
CA VAL A 39 10.56 -3.20 -1.79
C VAL A 39 9.38 -2.41 -1.22
N THR A 40 8.36 -3.10 -0.74
CA THR A 40 7.16 -2.45 -0.20
C THR A 40 6.34 -3.43 0.65
N THR A 41 5.54 -2.87 1.56
CA THR A 41 4.49 -3.58 2.29
C THR A 41 3.16 -3.08 1.75
N VAL A 42 2.27 -4.00 1.41
CA VAL A 42 0.93 -3.70 0.90
C VAL A 42 -0.07 -4.14 1.96
N GLU A 43 -0.80 -3.18 2.50
CA GLU A 43 -1.89 -3.43 3.44
C GLU A 43 -3.22 -3.58 2.70
N PHE A 44 -4.24 -4.10 3.39
CA PHE A 44 -5.60 -4.15 2.86
C PHE A 44 -6.06 -2.77 2.34
N GLN A 45 -5.76 -1.71 3.10
CA GLN A 45 -6.07 -0.33 2.76
C GLN A 45 -5.46 0.08 1.40
N ASP A 46 -4.26 -0.38 1.06
CA ASP A 46 -3.59 -0.12 -0.23
C ASP A 46 -4.22 -0.84 -1.44
N LEU A 47 -4.99 -1.89 -1.17
CA LEU A 47 -5.68 -2.72 -2.18
C LEU A 47 -7.11 -2.24 -2.43
N VAL A 48 -7.77 -1.70 -1.40
CA VAL A 48 -9.14 -1.16 -1.50
C VAL A 48 -9.17 0.33 -1.79
N SER A 49 -8.15 1.08 -1.39
CA SER A 49 -8.04 2.50 -1.76
C SER A 49 -7.81 2.61 -3.26
N GLU A 50 -8.62 3.44 -3.92
CA GLU A 50 -8.37 3.84 -5.30
C GLU A 50 -6.94 4.36 -5.44
N PRO A 51 -6.27 4.16 -6.58
CA PRO A 51 -4.93 4.67 -6.78
C PRO A 51 -4.96 6.20 -6.60
N GLN A 52 -4.53 6.70 -5.44
CA GLN A 52 -4.11 8.09 -5.33
C GLN A 52 -3.06 8.28 -6.41
N ARG A 53 -3.35 9.20 -7.34
CA ARG A 53 -2.45 9.53 -8.43
C ARG A 53 -1.06 9.76 -7.81
N PRO A 54 0.00 9.14 -8.35
CA PRO A 54 1.35 9.45 -7.91
C PRO A 54 1.58 10.94 -8.20
N GLY A 55 1.55 11.75 -7.14
CA GLY A 55 1.46 13.21 -7.25
C GLY A 55 0.85 13.89 -6.03
N GLN A 56 0.12 13.18 -5.17
CA GLN A 56 -0.15 13.68 -3.82
C GLN A 56 1.05 13.33 -2.94
N ALA A 57 2.10 14.14 -3.08
CA ALA A 57 3.10 14.25 -2.05
C ALA A 57 2.36 14.49 -0.73
N ASP A 58 2.63 13.63 0.25
CA ASP A 58 2.54 14.02 1.63
C ASP A 58 3.58 15.14 1.79
N GLU A 59 3.21 16.37 1.41
CA GLU A 59 3.79 17.56 2.03
C GLU A 59 3.31 17.51 3.48
N ALA A 60 3.96 16.63 4.25
CA ALA A 60 4.07 16.78 5.68
C ALA A 60 4.69 18.16 5.88
N GLY A 61 3.82 19.17 5.99
CA GLY A 61 4.19 20.51 6.37
C GLY A 61 4.85 20.39 7.73
N GLU A 62 6.18 20.34 7.75
CA GLU A 62 6.95 20.64 8.94
C GLU A 62 6.43 22.00 9.42
N PRO A 63 5.87 22.11 10.65
CA PRO A 63 5.39 23.39 11.14
C PRO A 63 6.60 24.28 11.41
N GLY A 64 7.08 24.95 10.36
CA GLY A 64 8.05 26.01 10.40
C GLY A 64 7.47 27.14 11.25
N VAL A 65 7.93 27.17 12.50
CA VAL A 65 7.67 28.22 13.48
C VAL A 65 7.87 29.61 12.86
N MET A 66 6.78 30.31 12.57
CA MET A 66 6.80 31.77 12.40
C MET A 66 6.16 32.41 13.62
N ARG A 67 6.96 32.62 14.67
CA ARG A 67 6.67 33.69 15.64
C ARG A 67 7.09 35.00 14.99
N SER A 68 6.14 35.65 14.34
CA SER A 68 6.26 37.02 13.84
C SER A 68 6.14 38.01 14.98
N GLY A 69 6.96 39.07 14.95
CA GLY A 69 6.70 40.37 15.58
C GLY A 69 7.18 40.54 17.01
#